data_AF-A0A392PDV5-F1
#
_entry.id   AF-A0A392PDV5-F1
#
_cell.length_a   1.000
_cell.length_b   1.000
_cell.length_c   1.000
_cell.angle_alpha   90.00
_cell.angle_beta   90.00
_cell.angle_gamma   90.00
#
_symmetry.space_group_name_H-M   'P 1'
#
loop_
_entity.id
_entity.type
_entity.pdbx_description
1 polymer ?
#
loop_
_entity_poly.entity_id
_entity_poly.type
_entity_poly.pdbx_seq_one_letter_code
_entity_poly.pdbx_strand_id
1 'polypeptide(L)'
;FRIVAAADFVRQSLWPELVPNLQSAIQNSHLINGSNSTWNTINALMVLHALLRPFQYFLNPKVAKEPVPPQLELIAKEILVPLLAVFHQFVGKAVANHDSADIETEKAILTICKCLHFAVSNGLTCL
;
A
#
# COMPACT_ATOMS: atom_id res chain seq x y z
N PHE A 1 -1.57 -14.74 7.03
CA PHE A 1 -0.81 -13.55 6.63
C PHE A 1 -0.62 -12.53 7.76
N ARG A 2 -1.66 -11.89 8.32
CA ARG A 2 -1.48 -10.82 9.34
C ARG A 2 -0.65 -11.22 10.57
N ILE A 3 -0.84 -12.43 11.11
CA ILE A 3 -0.08 -12.92 12.27
C ILE A 3 1.41 -13.08 11.91
N VAL A 4 1.70 -13.70 10.77
CA VAL A 4 3.05 -13.88 10.21
C VAL A 4 3.72 -12.55 9.92
N ALA A 5 3.02 -11.61 9.27
CA ALA A 5 3.56 -10.27 9.02
C ALA A 5 3.89 -9.52 10.32
N ALA A 6 3.01 -9.61 11.33
CA ALA A 6 3.26 -8.97 12.62
C ALA A 6 4.38 -9.64 13.44
N ALA A 7 4.55 -10.96 13.33
CA ALA A 7 5.56 -11.69 14.09
C ALA A 7 6.94 -11.66 13.39
N ASP A 8 6.97 -11.94 12.10
CA ASP A 8 8.21 -12.25 11.39
C ASP A 8 8.77 -10.99 10.71
N PHE A 9 7.91 -10.15 10.13
CA PHE A 9 8.35 -8.93 9.45
C PHE A 9 8.47 -7.74 10.42
N VAL A 10 7.43 -7.48 11.23
CA VAL A 10 7.43 -6.30 12.12
C VAL A 10 8.33 -6.48 13.35
N ARG A 11 8.28 -7.64 14.02
CA ARG A 11 9.04 -7.83 15.27
C ARG A 11 10.43 -8.40 15.08
N GLN A 12 10.62 -9.30 14.11
CA GLN A 12 11.87 -10.05 13.95
C GLN A 12 12.67 -9.69 12.70
N SER A 13 12.13 -8.86 11.79
CA SER A 13 12.78 -8.48 10.52
C SER A 13 13.27 -9.68 9.69
N LEU A 14 12.61 -10.83 9.76
CA LEU A 14 13.00 -12.10 9.13
C LEU A 14 12.51 -12.25 7.68
N TRP A 15 11.85 -11.24 7.12
CA TRP A 15 11.30 -11.29 5.76
C TRP A 15 11.73 -10.07 4.92
N PRO A 16 13.03 -9.93 4.63
CA PRO A 16 13.56 -8.77 3.90
C PRO A 16 12.92 -8.61 2.52
N GLU A 17 12.59 -9.73 1.87
CA GLU A 17 12.12 -9.70 0.48
C GLU A 17 10.64 -9.36 0.34
N LEU A 18 9.93 -9.20 1.44
CA LEU A 18 8.49 -8.92 1.41
C LEU A 18 8.19 -7.57 0.73
N VAL A 19 8.91 -6.52 1.10
CA VAL A 19 8.72 -5.17 0.53
C VAL A 19 9.08 -5.12 -0.96
N PRO A 20 10.28 -5.55 -1.41
CA PRO A 20 10.61 -5.51 -2.83
C PRO A 20 9.73 -6.43 -3.68
N ASN A 21 9.35 -7.61 -3.19
CA ASN A 21 8.44 -8.50 -3.93
C ASN A 21 7.04 -7.90 -4.05
N LEU A 22 6.53 -7.26 -2.99
CA LEU A 22 5.23 -6.59 -3.01
C LEU A 22 5.25 -5.38 -3.94
N GLN A 23 6.31 -4.57 -3.90
CA GLN A 23 6.51 -3.45 -4.81
C GLN A 23 6.48 -3.93 -6.27
N SER A 24 7.26 -4.97 -6.59
CA SER A 24 7.29 -5.57 -7.92
C SER A 24 5.93 -6.13 -8.35
N ALA A 25 5.21 -6.81 -7.44
CA ALA A 25 3.88 -7.34 -7.72
C ALA A 25 2.87 -6.21 -8.01
N ILE A 26 2.94 -5.08 -7.31
CA ILE A 26 2.11 -3.90 -7.59
C ILE A 26 2.47 -3.36 -8.97
N GLN A 27 3.73 -3.01 -9.22
CA GLN A 27 4.18 -2.40 -10.48
C GLN A 27 3.86 -3.26 -11.70
N ASN A 28 4.00 -4.58 -11.58
CA ASN A 28 3.76 -5.51 -12.67
C ASN A 28 2.32 -6.01 -12.74
N SER A 29 1.37 -5.45 -11.99
CA SER A 29 -0.02 -5.92 -11.96
C SER A 29 -0.88 -5.46 -13.15
N HIS A 30 -1.96 -6.19 -13.42
CA HIS A 30 -2.73 -6.04 -14.66
C HIS A 30 -3.32 -4.64 -14.94
N LEU A 31 -3.72 -3.87 -13.93
CA LEU A 31 -4.22 -2.50 -14.13
C LEU A 31 -3.10 -1.47 -14.40
N ILE A 32 -1.85 -1.82 -14.07
CA ILE A 32 -0.66 -0.95 -14.18
C ILE A 32 0.15 -1.29 -15.42
N ASN A 33 0.50 -2.57 -15.61
CA ASN A 33 1.37 -3.05 -16.69
C ASN A 33 0.62 -3.84 -17.79
N GLY A 34 -0.72 -3.85 -17.75
CA GLY A 34 -1.57 -4.45 -18.79
C GLY A 34 -1.92 -5.92 -18.57
N SER A 35 -2.81 -6.43 -19.44
CA SER A 35 -3.59 -7.65 -19.24
C SER A 35 -2.80 -8.97 -19.24
N ASN A 36 -1.54 -8.98 -19.64
CA ASN A 36 -0.69 -10.19 -19.64
C ASN A 36 -0.01 -10.46 -18.29
N SER A 37 -0.36 -9.68 -17.27
CA SER A 37 0.18 -9.84 -15.92
C SER A 37 -0.40 -11.04 -15.19
N THR A 38 0.47 -11.79 -14.52
CA THR A 38 0.08 -12.82 -13.55
C THR A 38 -0.38 -12.23 -12.21
N TRP A 39 -0.16 -10.92 -11.99
CA TRP A 39 -0.45 -10.23 -10.75
C TRP A 39 -1.78 -9.47 -10.81
N ASN A 40 -2.67 -9.79 -9.86
CA ASN A 40 -3.89 -9.03 -9.67
C ASN A 40 -3.62 -7.75 -8.84
N THR A 41 -3.89 -6.56 -9.42
CA THR A 41 -3.64 -5.26 -8.78
C THR A 41 -4.38 -5.13 -7.44
N ILE A 42 -5.67 -5.49 -7.40
CA ILE A 42 -6.45 -5.42 -6.15
C ILE A 42 -5.86 -6.33 -5.10
N ASN A 43 -5.50 -7.57 -5.45
CA ASN A 43 -4.89 -8.50 -4.50
C ASN A 43 -3.57 -7.97 -3.95
N ALA A 44 -2.70 -7.42 -4.80
CA ALA A 44 -1.44 -6.81 -4.36
C ALA A 44 -1.68 -5.62 -3.41
N LEU A 45 -2.63 -4.74 -3.73
CA LEU A 45 -3.02 -3.62 -2.86
C LEU A 45 -3.65 -4.10 -1.54
N MET A 46 -4.42 -5.18 -1.53
CA MET A 46 -4.95 -5.77 -0.30
C MET A 46 -3.84 -6.34 0.58
N VAL A 47 -2.80 -6.95 -0.01
CA VAL A 47 -1.62 -7.42 0.74
C VAL A 47 -0.91 -6.24 1.40
N LEU A 48 -0.71 -5.13 0.66
CA LEU A 48 -0.17 -3.90 1.22
C LEU A 48 -1.02 -3.37 2.39
N HIS A 49 -2.33 -3.27 2.21
CA HIS A 49 -3.22 -2.83 3.27
C HIS A 49 -3.18 -3.77 4.50
N ALA A 50 -3.07 -5.08 4.28
CA ALA A 50 -2.90 -6.06 5.34
C ALA A 50 -1.56 -5.93 6.07
N LEU A 51 -0.50 -5.52 5.37
CA LEU A 51 0.84 -5.28 5.90
C LEU A 51 0.91 -3.99 6.74
N LEU A 52 0.11 -2.98 6.40
CA LEU A 52 0.01 -1.72 7.17
C LEU A 52 -0.78 -1.87 8.47
N ARG A 53 -1.75 -2.80 8.51
CA ARG A 53 -2.66 -2.99 9.66
C ARG A 53 -1.97 -3.18 11.03
N PRO A 54 -0.89 -3.97 11.18
CA PRO A 54 -0.17 -4.09 12.45
C PRO A 54 0.35 -2.76 13.00
N PHE A 55 0.54 -1.74 12.17
CA PHE A 55 1.04 -0.44 12.58
C PHE A 55 -0.08 0.55 12.98
N GLN A 56 -1.36 0.14 12.94
CA GLN A 56 -2.51 1.00 13.29
C GLN A 56 -2.49 1.55 14.71
N TYR A 57 -1.72 0.97 15.62
CA TYR A 57 -1.58 1.51 16.98
C TYR A 57 -0.88 2.87 17.01
N PHE A 58 -0.02 3.20 16.02
CA PHE A 58 0.60 4.52 15.89
C PHE A 58 -0.40 5.62 15.52
N LEU A 59 -1.62 5.25 15.09
CA LEU A 59 -2.69 6.21 14.81
C LEU A 59 -3.37 6.73 16.08
N ASN A 60 -3.05 6.19 17.27
CA ASN A 60 -3.77 6.49 18.50
C ASN A 60 -3.09 7.64 19.27
N PRO A 61 -3.69 8.84 19.32
CA PRO A 61 -3.05 10.05 19.88
C PRO A 61 -2.86 10.02 21.42
N LYS A 62 -3.30 8.94 22.07
CA LYS A 62 -3.26 8.77 23.53
C LYS A 62 -1.97 8.14 24.04
N VAL A 63 -1.12 7.63 23.15
CA VAL A 63 0.16 6.99 23.50
C VAL A 63 1.27 8.01 23.20
N ALA A 64 2.28 8.08 24.06
CA ALA A 64 3.46 8.93 23.82
C ALA A 64 3.99 8.67 22.39
N LYS A 65 4.47 9.71 21.70
CA LYS A 65 5.02 9.60 20.33
C LYS A 65 6.21 8.63 20.34
N GLU A 66 5.95 7.35 20.14
CA GLU A 66 6.97 6.36 19.85
C GLU A 66 7.60 6.67 18.50
N PRO A 67 8.91 6.41 18.32
CA PRO A 67 9.55 6.57 17.02
C PRO A 67 8.86 5.67 15.99
N VAL A 68 8.78 6.15 14.75
CA VAL A 68 8.21 5.38 13.64
C VAL A 68 9.05 4.11 13.44
N PRO A 69 8.45 2.92 13.28
CA PRO A 69 9.21 1.69 13.08
C PRO A 69 9.97 1.73 11.75
N PRO A 70 11.23 1.26 11.70
CA PRO A 70 12.02 1.22 10.47
C PRO A 70 11.32 0.47 9.32
N GLN A 71 10.53 -0.56 9.64
CA GLN A 71 9.76 -1.31 8.66
C GLN A 71 8.65 -0.47 8.02
N LEU A 72 8.03 0.42 8.79
CA LEU A 72 7.02 1.33 8.27
C LEU A 72 7.66 2.42 7.42
N GLU A 73 8.83 2.93 7.80
CA GLU A 73 9.60 3.86 6.96
C GLU A 73 9.99 3.22 5.63
N LEU A 74 10.46 1.96 5.65
CA LEU A 74 10.79 1.19 4.45
C LEU A 74 9.57 1.00 3.53
N ILE A 75 8.42 0.58 4.08
CA ILE A 75 7.18 0.46 3.30
C ILE A 75 6.76 1.81 2.72
N ALA A 76 6.89 2.88 3.49
CA ALA A 76 6.53 4.22 3.04
C ALA A 76 7.38 4.64 1.84
N LYS A 77 8.70 4.56 1.98
CA LYS A 77 9.66 4.95 0.94
C LYS A 77 9.51 4.10 -0.33
N GLU A 78 9.49 2.77 -0.19
CA GLU A 78 9.59 1.87 -1.34
C GLU A 78 8.24 1.60 -2.00
N ILE A 79 7.12 1.76 -1.28
CA ILE A 79 5.79 1.44 -1.81
C ILE A 79 4.86 2.64 -1.77
N LEU A 80 4.62 3.25 -0.60
CA LEU A 80 3.56 4.26 -0.47
C LEU A 80 3.84 5.54 -1.26
N VAL A 81 5.09 5.99 -1.30
CA VAL A 81 5.51 7.15 -2.10
C VAL A 81 5.32 6.87 -3.60
N PRO A 82 5.85 5.78 -4.20
CA PRO A 82 5.54 5.42 -5.58
C PRO A 82 4.04 5.21 -5.87
N LEU A 83 3.27 4.79 -4.87
CA LEU A 83 1.83 4.56 -5.01
C LEU A 83 1.05 5.86 -5.28
N LEU A 84 1.60 7.03 -4.95
CA LEU A 84 1.02 8.32 -5.32
C LEU A 84 0.96 8.48 -6.85
N ALA A 85 1.99 8.09 -7.58
CA ALA A 85 1.97 8.18 -9.05
C ALA A 85 0.91 7.25 -9.65
N VAL A 86 0.79 6.03 -9.11
CA VAL A 86 -0.25 5.07 -9.50
C VAL A 86 -1.65 5.60 -9.18
N PHE A 87 -1.82 6.25 -8.02
CA PHE A 87 -3.07 6.88 -7.64
C PHE A 87 -3.51 7.94 -8.67
N HIS A 88 -2.60 8.86 -9.02
CA HIS A 88 -2.88 9.88 -10.03
C HIS A 88 -3.22 9.27 -11.39
N GLN A 89 -2.53 8.21 -11.80
CA GLN A 89 -2.83 7.48 -13.03
C GLN A 89 -4.26 6.91 -13.01
N PHE A 90 -4.67 6.26 -11.93
CA PHE A 90 -6.00 5.67 -11.81
C PHE A 90 -7.11 6.72 -11.74
N VAL A 91 -6.89 7.81 -11.01
CA VAL A 91 -7.82 8.95 -10.99
C VAL A 91 -7.97 9.55 -12.39
N GLY A 92 -6.86 9.74 -13.11
CA GLY A 92 -6.88 10.20 -14.49
C GLY A 92 -7.68 9.27 -15.42
N LYS A 93 -7.49 7.95 -15.31
CA LYS A 93 -8.27 6.95 -16.05
C LYS A 93 -9.76 7.03 -15.71
N ALA A 94 -10.11 7.10 -14.43
CA ALA A 94 -11.51 7.17 -13.98
C ALA A 94 -12.20 8.45 -14.49
N VAL A 95 -11.52 9.59 -14.48
CA VAL A 95 -12.05 10.85 -15.02
C VAL A 95 -12.22 10.80 -16.54
N ALA A 96 -11.28 10.19 -17.27
CA ALA A 96 -11.37 10.06 -18.72
C ALA A 96 -12.49 9.10 -19.17
N ASN A 97 -12.77 8.07 -18.38
CA ASN A 97 -13.69 6.99 -18.71
C ASN A 97 -15.07 7.12 -18.01
N HIS A 98 -15.55 8.35 -17.78
CA HIS A 98 -16.72 8.63 -16.93
C HIS A 98 -18.01 7.86 -17.29
N ASP A 99 -18.16 7.41 -18.54
CA ASP A 99 -19.32 6.66 -19.03
C ASP A 99 -19.22 5.14 -18.84
N SER A 100 -18.02 4.61 -18.58
CA SER A 100 -17.81 3.19 -18.33
C SER A 100 -17.57 2.94 -16.86
N ALA A 101 -18.41 2.12 -16.23
CA ALA A 101 -18.24 1.69 -14.85
C ALA A 101 -17.01 0.76 -14.71
N ASP A 102 -15.81 1.33 -14.66
CA ASP A 102 -14.57 0.60 -14.37
C ASP A 102 -14.45 0.37 -12.86
N ILE A 103 -15.28 -0.55 -12.37
CA ILE A 103 -15.39 -0.96 -10.97
C ILE A 103 -14.03 -1.42 -10.41
N GLU A 104 -13.15 -1.99 -11.24
CA GLU A 104 -11.83 -2.43 -10.79
C GLU A 104 -10.91 -1.24 -10.52
N THR A 105 -10.87 -0.25 -11.41
CA THR A 105 -10.14 1.00 -11.18
C THR A 105 -10.66 1.72 -9.94
N GLU A 106 -11.98 1.82 -9.74
CA GLU A 106 -12.55 2.44 -8.53
C GLU A 106 -12.16 1.70 -7.24
N LYS A 107 -12.21 0.36 -7.24
CA LYS A 107 -11.76 -0.46 -6.11
C LYS A 107 -10.27 -0.25 -5.83
N ALA A 108 -9.45 -0.11 -6.88
CA ALA A 108 -8.03 0.15 -6.75
C ALA A 108 -7.78 1.52 -6.09
N ILE A 109 -8.45 2.57 -6.59
CA ILE A 109 -8.40 3.93 -6.02
C ILE A 109 -8.78 3.89 -4.54
N LEU A 110 -9.92 3.29 -4.19
CA LEU A 110 -10.38 3.20 -2.80
C LEU A 110 -9.37 2.47 -1.89
N THR A 111 -8.75 1.42 -2.40
CA THR A 111 -7.76 0.65 -1.63
C THR A 111 -6.47 1.45 -1.44
N ILE A 112 -6.02 2.17 -2.47
CA ILE A 112 -4.87 3.08 -2.37
C ILE A 112 -5.16 4.20 -1.36
N CYS A 113 -6.34 4.81 -1.39
CA CYS A 113 -6.73 5.82 -0.39
C CYS A 113 -6.63 5.30 1.04
N LYS A 114 -7.06 4.05 1.30
CA LYS A 114 -6.94 3.44 2.64
C LYS A 114 -5.47 3.26 3.05
N CYS A 115 -4.59 2.89 2.12
CA CYS A 115 -3.15 2.78 2.36
C CYS A 115 -2.49 4.14 2.60
N LEU A 116 -2.85 5.18 1.83
CA LEU A 116 -2.28 6.52 1.96
C LEU A 116 -2.77 7.25 3.21
N HIS A 117 -4.06 7.11 3.56
CA HIS A 117 -4.63 7.65 4.80
C HIS A 117 -3.86 7.16 6.01
N PHE A 118 -3.48 5.88 6.00
CA PHE A 118 -2.64 5.29 7.04
C PHE A 118 -1.32 6.06 7.18
N ALA A 119 -0.65 6.35 6.07
CA ALA A 119 0.64 6.99 6.11
C ALA A 119 0.59 8.48 6.52
N VAL A 120 -0.38 9.24 6.01
CA VAL A 120 -0.63 10.63 6.41
C VAL A 120 -0.94 10.73 7.91
N SER A 121 -1.78 9.83 8.42
CA SER A 121 -2.21 9.87 9.82
C SER A 121 -1.12 9.47 10.82
N ASN A 122 -0.10 8.73 10.38
CA ASN A 122 1.06 8.38 11.22
C ASN A 122 2.18 9.43 11.18
N GLY A 123 1.97 10.56 10.50
CA GLY A 123 2.97 11.63 10.41
C GLY A 123 4.25 11.21 9.68
N LEU A 124 4.17 10.23 8.77
CA LEU A 124 5.26 9.91 7.87
C LEU A 124 5.52 11.14 6.98
N THR A 125 6.60 11.86 7.28
CA THR A 125 7.00 13.11 6.59
C THR A 125 7.48 12.89 5.14
N CYS A 126 7.48 11.64 4.67
CA CYS A 126 7.97 11.26 3.35
C CYS A 126 6.88 11.17 2.27
N LEU A 127 5.60 11.37 2.59
CA LEU A 127 4.52 11.47 1.59
C LEU A 127 4.35 12.90 1.05
#